data_AF-A0A7I7QQV4-F1
#
_entry.id   AF-A0A7I7QQV4-F1
#
_cell.length_a   1.000
_cell.length_b   1.000
_cell.length_c   1.000
_cell.angle_alpha   90.00
_cell.angle_beta   90.00
_cell.angle_gamma   90.00
#
_symmetry.space_group_name_H-M   'P 1'
#
loop_
_entity.id
_entity.type
_entity.pdbx_description
1 polymer ?
#
loop_
_entity_poly.entity_id
_entity_poly.type
_entity_poly.pdbx_seq_one_letter_code
_entity_poly.pdbx_strand_id
1 'polypeptide(L)'
;MASRAWDYTLYESTDGSKILKVMFSEGPYKIDVSRYFVVDALVLGPADESALGALAELVRRDYPDTGLPEIDRCDVSGTGEAT
;
A
#
# COMPACT_ATOMS: atom_id res chain seq x y z
N MET A 1 8.03 -11.45 -15.94
CA MET A 1 7.32 -10.49 -15.08
C MET A 1 7.51 -10.97 -13.66
N ALA A 2 8.42 -10.34 -12.91
CA ALA A 2 8.77 -10.77 -11.56
C ALA A 2 8.03 -9.87 -10.56
N SER A 3 6.77 -10.20 -10.29
CA SER A 3 6.04 -9.70 -9.12
C SER A 3 6.67 -10.33 -7.89
N ARG A 4 7.68 -9.68 -7.31
CA ARG A 4 8.28 -10.13 -6.05
C ARG A 4 7.22 -9.98 -4.97
N ALA A 5 6.98 -11.01 -4.15
CA ALA A 5 5.95 -11.02 -3.12
C ALA A 5 6.09 -9.93 -2.02
N TRP A 6 7.08 -9.04 -2.13
CA TRP A 6 7.44 -7.99 -1.16
C TRP A 6 7.22 -6.58 -1.74
N ASP A 7 6.67 -6.51 -2.94
CA ASP A 7 6.49 -5.30 -3.73
C ASP A 7 5.36 -4.41 -3.18
N TYR A 8 4.36 -5.05 -2.56
CA TYR A 8 3.28 -4.41 -1.83
C TYR A 8 2.82 -5.30 -0.66
N THR A 9 2.16 -4.71 0.34
CA THR A 9 1.58 -5.41 1.50
C THR A 9 0.29 -4.73 1.90
N LEU A 10 -0.77 -5.50 2.11
CA LEU A 10 -2.05 -4.98 2.59
C LEU A 10 -2.16 -5.19 4.10
N TYR A 11 -2.49 -4.14 4.83
CA TYR A 11 -2.88 -4.17 6.23
C TYR A 11 -4.37 -3.88 6.35
N GLU A 12 -4.99 -4.42 7.39
CA GLU A 12 -6.37 -4.08 7.76
C GLU A 12 -6.32 -3.34 9.09
N SER A 13 -6.91 -2.15 9.11
CA SER A 13 -7.10 -1.37 10.32
C SER A 13 -8.24 -1.94 11.16
N THR A 14 -8.22 -1.67 12.46
CA THR A 14 -9.27 -2.06 13.41
C THR A 14 -10.65 -1.47 13.09
N ASP A 15 -10.68 -0.38 12.33
CA ASP A 15 -11.90 0.25 11.80
C ASP A 15 -12.46 -0.46 10.54
N GLY A 16 -11.77 -1.48 10.02
CA GLY A 16 -12.11 -2.16 8.76
C GLY A 16 -11.55 -1.45 7.51
N SER A 17 -10.91 -0.30 7.69
CA SER A 17 -10.16 0.40 6.63
C SER A 17 -8.96 -0.44 6.18
N LYS A 18 -8.69 -0.50 4.88
CA LYS A 18 -7.54 -1.22 4.33
C LYS A 18 -6.39 -0.24 4.08
N ILE A 19 -5.16 -0.66 4.37
CA ILE A 19 -3.96 0.16 4.19
C ILE A 19 -3.00 -0.58 3.27
N LEU A 20 -2.78 -0.04 2.07
CA LEU A 20 -1.85 -0.58 1.09
C LEU A 20 -0.47 0.03 1.30
N LYS A 21 0.49 -0.79 1.71
CA LYS A 21 1.91 -0.45 1.68
C LYS A 21 2.48 -0.79 0.32
N VAL A 22 3.11 0.17 -0.35
CA VAL A 22 3.79 -0.02 -1.64
C VAL A 22 5.27 0.31 -1.45
N MET A 23 6.14 -0.57 -1.94
CA MET A 23 7.58 -0.32 -1.96
C MET A 23 7.94 0.49 -3.21
N PHE A 24 8.76 1.51 -3.07
CA PHE A 24 9.31 2.33 -4.14
C PHE A 24 10.82 2.21 -4.11
N SER A 25 11.46 2.18 -5.28
CA SER A 25 12.91 2.30 -5.35
C SER A 25 13.23 3.68 -5.90
N GLU A 26 13.61 4.60 -5.02
CA GLU A 26 13.89 5.99 -5.37
C GLU A 26 15.39 6.26 -5.47
N GLY A 27 15.76 7.11 -6.44
CA GLY A 27 17.12 7.62 -6.60
C GLY A 27 18.13 6.68 -7.28
N PRO A 28 19.33 7.20 -7.62
CA PRO A 28 20.39 6.44 -8.29
C PRO A 28 20.95 5.30 -7.43
N TYR A 29 20.74 5.40 -6.12
CA TYR A 29 21.16 4.41 -5.13
C TYR A 29 20.10 3.32 -4.87
N LYS A 30 18.96 3.35 -5.58
CA LYS A 30 17.85 2.39 -5.42
C LYS A 30 17.46 2.23 -3.94
N ILE A 31 17.17 3.34 -3.29
CA ILE A 31 16.75 3.31 -1.89
C ILE A 31 15.32 2.78 -1.87
N ASP A 32 15.09 1.71 -1.11
CA ASP A 32 13.76 1.15 -0.92
C ASP A 32 12.98 1.99 0.10
N VAL A 33 11.97 2.71 -0.38
CA VAL A 33 11.08 3.58 0.39
C VAL A 33 9.70 2.93 0.43
N SER A 34 9.16 2.69 1.63
CA SER A 34 7.79 2.21 1.77
C SER A 34 6.82 3.35 1.99
N ARG A 35 5.74 3.42 1.21
CA ARG A 35 4.66 4.39 1.40
C ARG A 35 3.34 3.68 1.68
N TYR A 36 2.50 4.29 2.49
CA TYR A 36 1.25 3.70 2.98
C TYR A 36 0.08 4.53 2.44
N PHE A 37 -0.89 3.86 1.85
CA PHE A 37 -2.07 4.48 1.26
C PHE A 37 -3.32 3.87 1.88
N VAL A 38 -4.24 4.71 2.33
CA VAL A 38 -5.55 4.22 2.77
C VAL A 38 -6.38 3.89 1.53
N VAL A 39 -6.81 2.65 1.45
CA VAL A 39 -7.62 2.11 0.37
C VAL A 39 -8.96 1.70 0.96
N ASP A 40 -10.03 2.23 0.38
CA ASP A 40 -11.37 1.95 0.86
C ASP A 40 -11.74 0.49 0.56
N ALA A 41 -12.35 -0.20 1.51
CA ALA A 41 -12.80 -1.58 1.34
C ALA A 41 -13.86 -1.72 0.22
N LEU A 42 -14.50 -0.62 -0.19
CA LEU A 42 -15.39 -0.60 -1.34
C LEU A 42 -14.62 -0.66 -2.68
N VAL A 43 -13.39 -0.15 -2.73
CA VAL A 43 -12.52 -0.16 -3.91
C VAL A 43 -11.86 -1.53 -4.07
N LEU A 44 -11.46 -2.14 -2.95
CA LEU A 44 -10.94 -3.49 -2.90
C LEU A 44 -12.07 -4.48 -2.64
N GLY A 45 -12.65 -5.02 -3.72
CA GLY A 45 -13.60 -6.12 -3.63
C GLY A 45 -13.08 -7.28 -2.75
N PRO A 46 -13.96 -8.21 -2.32
CA PRO A 46 -13.73 -9.10 -1.17
C PRO A 46 -12.54 -10.08 -1.27
N ALA A 47 -11.82 -10.17 -2.39
CA ALA A 47 -10.74 -11.15 -2.55
C ALA A 47 -9.72 -10.83 -3.66
N ASP A 48 -9.54 -9.58 -4.09
CA ASP A 48 -8.74 -9.32 -5.29
C ASP A 48 -7.31 -8.89 -4.97
N GLU A 49 -6.45 -9.88 -4.68
CA GLU A 49 -4.99 -9.72 -4.75
C GLU A 49 -4.54 -9.13 -6.10
N SER A 50 -5.28 -9.43 -7.17
CA SER A 50 -5.11 -8.85 -8.50
C SER A 50 -5.36 -7.34 -8.51
N ALA A 51 -6.42 -6.86 -7.84
CA ALA A 51 -6.71 -5.44 -7.73
C ALA A 51 -5.65 -4.71 -6.90
N LEU A 52 -5.10 -5.36 -5.86
CA LEU A 52 -3.99 -4.80 -5.07
C LEU A 52 -2.73 -4.60 -5.92
N GLY A 53 -2.38 -5.58 -6.76
CA GLY A 53 -1.26 -5.47 -7.68
C GLY A 53 -1.46 -4.30 -8.66
N ALA A 54 -2.64 -4.22 -9.28
CA ALA A 54 -2.99 -3.13 -10.19
C ALA A 54 -2.98 -1.75 -9.51
N LEU A 55 -3.47 -1.66 -8.27
CA LEU A 55 -3.40 -0.44 -7.45
C LEU A 55 -1.96 -0.05 -7.14
N ALA A 56 -1.12 -1.00 -6.71
CA ALA A 56 0.28 -0.72 -6.43
C ALA A 56 1.04 -0.22 -7.67
N GLU A 57 0.77 -0.81 -8.83
CA GLU A 57 1.33 -0.34 -10.11
C GLU A 57 0.82 1.05 -10.50
N LEU A 58 -0.48 1.31 -10.32
CA LEU A 58 -1.08 2.62 -10.60
C LEU A 58 -0.49 3.69 -9.70
N VAL A 59 -0.41 3.41 -8.40
CA VAL A 59 0.20 4.30 -7.41
C VAL A 59 1.63 4.61 -7.83
N ARG A 60 2.43 3.62 -8.24
CA ARG A 60 3.81 3.87 -8.69
C ARG A 60 3.92 4.71 -9.95
N ARG A 61 3.02 4.47 -10.90
CA ARG A 61 3.01 5.16 -12.19
C ARG A 61 2.61 6.63 -12.01
N ASP A 62 1.59 6.88 -11.20
CA ASP A 62 1.02 8.21 -11.01
C ASP A 62 1.67 8.95 -9.82
N TYR A 63 2.55 8.31 -9.03
CA TYR A 63 3.24 8.97 -7.92
C TYR A 63 4.02 10.21 -8.38
N PRO A 64 3.89 11.37 -7.69
CA PRO A 64 3.19 11.58 -6.41
C PRO A 64 1.67 11.88 -6.48
N ASP A 65 1.07 11.96 -7.66
CA ASP A 65 -0.34 12.35 -7.88
C ASP A 65 -1.29 11.13 -8.00
N THR A 66 -1.29 10.25 -7.00
CA THR A 66 -2.01 8.97 -7.07
C THR A 66 -3.52 9.08 -6.82
N GLY A 67 -3.98 10.23 -6.32
CA GLY A 67 -5.37 10.44 -5.90
C GLY A 67 -5.79 9.65 -4.66
N LEU A 68 -4.88 8.88 -4.05
CA LEU A 68 -5.11 8.15 -2.81
C LEU A 68 -4.54 8.92 -1.62
N PRO A 69 -5.22 8.92 -0.45
CA PRO A 69 -4.69 9.49 0.77
C PRO A 69 -3.45 8.70 1.24
N GLU A 70 -2.27 9.31 1.10
CA GLU A 70 -1.02 8.83 1.70
C GLU A 70 -1.03 9.12 3.21
N ILE A 71 -0.68 8.12 4.00
CA ILE A 71 -0.51 8.25 5.45
C ILE A 71 0.93 7.91 5.84
N ASP A 72 1.42 8.52 6.91
CA ASP A 72 2.70 8.14 7.48
C ASP A 72 2.58 6.84 8.28
N ARG A 73 3.67 6.07 8.37
CA ARG A 73 3.72 4.86 9.19
C ARG A 73 3.32 5.13 10.65
N CYS A 74 3.63 6.30 11.18
CA CYS A 74 3.27 6.69 12.55
C CYS A 74 1.74 6.80 12.74
N ASP A 75 0.98 7.05 11.67
CA ASP A 75 -0.48 7.14 11.73
C ASP A 75 -1.15 5.75 11.68
N VAL A 76 -0.40 4.72 11.30
CA VAL A 76 -0.80 3.30 11.41
C VAL A 76 -0.82 2.82 12.88
N SER A 77 -0.84 3.75 13.85
CA SER A 77 -0.93 3.50 15.29
C SER A 77 -2.37 3.22 15.72
N GLY A 78 -2.92 2.09 15.29
CA GLY A 78 -4.26 1.64 15.71
C GLY A 78 -4.51 0.13 15.58
N THR A 79 -3.60 -0.60 14.95
CA THR A 79 -3.66 -2.06 14.83
C THR A 79 -2.72 -2.69 15.84
N GLY A 80 -3.30 -3.31 16.85
CA GLY A 80 -2.56 -4.13 17.81
C GLY A 80 -1.73 -5.18 17.09
N GLU A 81 -0.42 -5.17 17.34
CA GLU A 81 0.36 -6.40 17.32
C GLU A 81 -0.27 -7.32 18.39
N ALA A 82 -1.08 -8.27 17.95
CA ALA A 82 -1.59 -9.32 18.82
C ALA A 82 -0.40 -10.14 19.36
N THR A 83 -0.08 -9.93 20.64
CA THR A 83 0.66 -10.87 21.49
C THR A 83 -0.30 -11.83 22.15
#